data_AF-A0A150WJH3-F1
#
_entry.id   AF-A0A150WJH3-F1
#
_cell.length_a   1.000
_cell.length_b   1.000
_cell.length_c   1.000
_cell.angle_alpha   90.00
_cell.angle_beta   90.00
_cell.angle_gamma   90.00
#
_symmetry.space_group_name_H-M   'P 1'
#
loop_
_entity.id
_entity.type
_entity.pdbx_description
1 polymer ?
#
loop_
_entity_poly.entity_id
_entity_poly.type
_entity_poly.pdbx_seq_one_letter_code
_entity_poly.pdbx_strand_id
1 'polypeptide(L)'
;MRKALLLLPFIFTLGACTHGNCRSQKKDVNTNATASSAVTAPAAGAEVGVVSAKTERVKVFKADGSLQCGQGKAIPVAEMQKELKNIKVYSAANKNDGMMRIQVCGSPTGQNNVYEIDRKDLEAAVKLGFKEWTVD
;
A
#
# COMPACT_ATOMS: atom_id res chain seq x y z
N MET A 1 -45.15 34.32 35.24
CA MET A 1 -44.70 35.73 35.18
C MET A 1 -43.32 35.79 34.54
N ARG A 2 -43.19 36.60 33.48
CA ARG A 2 -41.97 37.16 32.84
C ARG A 2 -40.80 36.18 32.56
N LYS A 3 -40.75 35.50 31.41
CA LYS A 3 -40.11 35.96 30.14
C LYS A 3 -38.87 36.84 30.36
N ALA A 4 -37.69 36.25 30.20
CA ALA A 4 -36.49 36.93 29.70
C ALA A 4 -35.79 35.97 28.72
N LEU A 5 -36.32 36.01 27.49
CA LEU A 5 -35.72 35.50 26.27
C LEU A 5 -34.50 36.37 25.96
N LEU A 6 -33.28 35.91 26.25
CA LEU A 6 -32.07 36.51 25.72
C LEU A 6 -31.55 35.63 24.59
N LEU A 7 -32.03 35.99 23.40
CA LEU A 7 -31.49 35.61 22.10
C LEU A 7 -30.03 36.06 22.03
N LEU A 8 -29.10 35.12 22.15
CA LEU A 8 -27.72 35.31 21.76
C LEU A 8 -27.65 35.23 20.22
N PRO A 9 -27.19 36.28 19.52
CA PRO A 9 -27.10 36.26 18.08
C PRO A 9 -26.06 35.24 17.63
N PHE A 10 -26.54 34.29 16.83
CA PHE A 10 -25.76 33.36 16.02
C PHE A 10 -24.92 34.18 15.03
N ILE A 11 -23.68 34.50 15.39
CA ILE A 11 -22.71 35.12 14.49
C ILE A 11 -22.21 34.02 13.56
N PHE A 12 -22.91 33.88 12.43
CA PHE A 12 -22.54 33.01 11.31
C PHE A 12 -21.46 33.74 10.49
N THR A 13 -20.19 33.61 10.90
CA THR A 13 -19.06 34.08 10.08
C THR A 13 -18.76 33.05 9.00
N LEU A 14 -19.29 33.32 7.79
CA LEU A 14 -18.85 32.71 6.54
C LEU A 14 -17.40 33.10 6.26
N GLY A 15 -16.46 32.27 6.72
CA GLY A 15 -15.07 32.29 6.27
C GLY A 15 -14.93 31.58 4.92
N ALA A 16 -15.18 32.29 3.83
CA ALA A 16 -14.84 31.83 2.49
C ALA A 16 -13.34 32.06 2.23
N CYS A 17 -12.52 31.02 2.37
CA CYS A 17 -11.19 31.03 1.75
C CYS A 17 -11.36 30.78 0.26
N THR A 18 -11.27 31.87 -0.50
CA THR A 18 -11.10 31.91 -1.95
C THR A 18 -9.89 31.09 -2.42
N HIS A 19 -10.02 30.50 -3.59
CA HIS A 19 -9.10 29.63 -4.31
C HIS A 19 -7.62 30.06 -4.27
N GLY A 20 -6.74 29.12 -3.89
CA GLY A 20 -5.29 29.20 -4.10
C GLY A 20 -4.86 28.42 -5.35
N ASN A 21 -4.45 29.16 -6.38
CA ASN A 21 -3.56 28.85 -7.51
C ASN A 21 -3.64 27.52 -8.29
N CYS A 22 -4.32 27.62 -9.44
CA CYS A 22 -3.84 27.32 -10.79
C CYS A 22 -2.55 26.49 -10.96
N ARG A 23 -2.78 25.25 -11.38
CA ARG A 23 -1.88 24.41 -12.17
C ARG A 23 -1.45 25.13 -13.46
N SER A 24 -0.32 25.84 -13.42
CA SER A 24 0.34 26.33 -14.64
C SER A 24 1.04 25.17 -15.35
N GLN A 25 0.56 24.87 -16.54
CA GLN A 25 1.20 24.02 -17.52
C GLN A 25 2.60 24.51 -17.85
N LYS A 26 3.62 23.65 -17.70
CA LYS A 26 4.78 23.73 -18.59
C LYS A 26 4.55 22.70 -19.70
N LYS A 27 4.18 23.22 -20.87
CA LYS A 27 4.28 22.54 -22.15
C LYS A 27 5.74 22.16 -22.37
N ASP A 28 6.02 20.86 -22.47
CA ASP A 28 7.08 20.37 -23.34
C ASP A 28 6.42 19.42 -24.34
N VAL A 29 5.73 20.03 -25.31
CA VAL A 29 5.46 19.40 -26.60
C VAL A 29 6.82 19.33 -27.29
N ASN A 30 7.49 18.19 -27.22
CA ASN A 30 8.50 17.85 -28.21
C ASN A 30 7.89 16.80 -29.13
N THR A 31 7.07 17.30 -30.05
CA THR A 31 6.61 16.57 -31.21
C THR A 31 7.82 16.22 -32.07
N ASN A 32 8.01 14.92 -32.29
CA ASN A 32 8.85 14.39 -33.36
C ASN A 32 8.57 15.11 -34.69
N ALA A 33 9.61 15.71 -35.26
CA ALA A 33 9.72 15.98 -36.68
C ALA A 33 11.18 15.76 -37.12
N THR A 34 11.46 14.50 -37.45
CA THR A 34 12.19 14.04 -38.63
C THR A 34 13.32 14.92 -39.18
N ALA A 35 14.54 14.43 -39.05
CA ALA A 35 15.51 14.49 -40.14
C ALA A 35 16.29 13.17 -40.22
N SER A 36 16.09 12.51 -41.36
CA SER A 36 16.70 11.27 -41.82
C SER A 36 18.23 11.36 -41.85
N SER A 37 18.90 10.30 -41.39
CA SER A 37 20.09 9.79 -42.07
C SER A 37 20.18 8.29 -41.81
N ALA A 38 19.90 7.54 -42.86
CA ALA A 38 20.16 6.12 -42.96
C ALA A 38 21.64 5.84 -42.74
N VAL A 39 21.98 4.77 -42.03
CA VAL A 39 22.95 3.77 -42.50
C VAL A 39 22.86 2.48 -41.67
N THR A 40 22.42 1.42 -42.36
CA THR A 40 23.07 0.10 -42.40
C THR A 40 23.00 -0.79 -41.16
N ALA A 41 22.10 -1.78 -41.22
CA ALA A 41 22.29 -3.09 -40.59
C ALA A 41 23.45 -3.84 -41.29
N PRO A 42 24.15 -4.76 -40.61
CA PRO A 42 23.66 -6.13 -40.72
C PRO A 42 23.89 -7.02 -39.49
N ALA A 43 23.30 -8.22 -39.63
CA ALA A 43 23.71 -9.50 -39.05
C ALA A 43 23.25 -9.81 -37.61
N ALA A 44 22.10 -10.48 -37.57
CA ALA A 44 22.01 -11.86 -37.08
C ALA A 44 22.81 -12.19 -35.80
N GLY A 45 22.16 -11.95 -34.67
CA GLY A 45 22.29 -12.79 -33.49
C GLY A 45 20.88 -13.08 -33.03
N ALA A 46 20.43 -14.33 -33.19
CA ALA A 46 19.23 -14.80 -32.52
C ALA A 46 19.45 -14.63 -31.02
N GLU A 47 18.86 -13.60 -30.44
CA GLU A 47 18.73 -13.48 -29.00
C GLU A 47 17.84 -14.65 -28.57
N VAL A 48 18.50 -15.72 -28.11
CA VAL A 48 17.85 -16.74 -27.31
C VAL A 48 17.32 -15.99 -26.12
N GLY A 49 16.04 -15.62 -26.21
CA GLY A 49 15.27 -15.10 -25.10
C GLY A 49 15.33 -16.15 -24.03
N VAL A 50 16.32 -16.03 -23.15
CA VAL A 50 16.34 -16.70 -21.87
C VAL A 50 15.07 -16.19 -21.21
N VAL A 51 14.03 -17.02 -21.28
CA VAL A 51 12.86 -16.87 -20.45
C VAL A 51 13.42 -16.97 -19.04
N SER A 52 13.80 -15.82 -18.48
CA SER A 52 14.20 -15.70 -17.09
C SER A 52 13.02 -16.30 -16.36
N ALA A 53 13.21 -17.51 -15.82
CA ALA A 53 12.19 -18.21 -15.08
C ALA A 53 11.70 -17.22 -14.02
N LYS A 54 10.53 -16.61 -14.28
CA LYS A 54 10.04 -15.52 -13.47
C LYS A 54 9.65 -16.19 -12.17
N THR A 55 10.52 -16.10 -11.16
CA THR A 55 10.23 -16.70 -9.86
C THR A 55 8.94 -16.07 -9.39
N GLU A 56 7.89 -16.89 -9.38
CA GLU A 56 6.57 -16.44 -8.99
C GLU A 56 6.61 -16.13 -7.50
N ARG A 57 6.35 -14.88 -7.16
CA ARG A 57 6.34 -14.40 -5.77
C ARG A 57 4.93 -14.14 -5.34
N VAL A 58 4.69 -14.42 -4.07
CA VAL A 58 3.40 -14.21 -3.41
C VAL A 58 3.60 -13.39 -2.17
N LYS A 59 2.54 -12.69 -1.75
CA LYS A 59 2.52 -12.02 -0.47
C LYS A 59 1.77 -12.88 0.52
N VAL A 60 2.31 -13.01 1.72
CA VAL A 60 1.66 -13.65 2.86
C VAL A 60 1.58 -12.68 4.02
N PHE A 61 0.62 -12.86 4.91
CA PHE A 61 0.40 -11.95 6.02
C PHE A 61 -0.04 -12.64 7.30
N LYS A 62 0.14 -11.92 8.40
CA LYS A 62 -0.44 -12.23 9.70
C LYS A 62 -0.79 -10.90 10.40
N ALA A 63 -1.90 -10.89 11.14
CA ALA A 63 -2.32 -9.72 11.89
C ALA A 63 -1.24 -9.29 12.88
N ASP A 64 -0.93 -8.00 12.96
CA ASP A 64 0.17 -7.50 13.79
C ASP A 64 -0.11 -7.56 15.29
N GLY A 65 -1.34 -7.92 15.70
CA GLY A 65 -1.74 -8.02 17.10
C GLY A 65 -2.21 -6.70 17.72
N SER A 66 -2.24 -5.61 16.94
CA SER A 66 -2.79 -4.33 17.40
C SER A 66 -4.32 -4.40 17.52
N LEU A 67 -4.83 -3.78 18.59
CA LEU A 67 -6.26 -3.65 18.86
C LEU A 67 -6.63 -2.17 18.97
N GLN A 68 -7.89 -1.87 18.67
CA GLN A 68 -8.48 -0.54 18.78
C GLN A 68 -8.31 0.02 20.19
N CYS A 69 -8.18 1.34 20.28
CA CYS A 69 -7.89 2.07 21.52
C CYS A 69 -6.53 1.71 22.17
N GLY A 70 -5.61 1.09 21.42
CA GLY A 70 -4.26 0.77 21.91
C GLY A 70 -4.22 -0.37 22.92
N GLN A 71 -5.27 -1.20 22.99
CA GLN A 71 -5.36 -2.31 23.96
C GLN A 71 -4.57 -3.56 23.54
N GLY A 72 -4.05 -3.58 22.31
CA GLY A 72 -3.21 -4.66 21.78
C GLY A 72 -1.73 -4.29 21.79
N LYS A 73 -0.88 -5.26 21.48
CA LYS A 73 0.55 -5.04 21.27
C LYS A 73 0.87 -5.34 19.81
N ALA A 74 1.17 -4.29 19.06
CA ALA A 74 1.65 -4.44 17.69
C ALA A 74 3.03 -5.11 17.71
N ILE A 75 3.14 -6.27 17.08
CA ILE A 75 4.39 -6.98 16.87
C ILE A 75 5.09 -6.33 15.67
N PRO A 76 6.31 -5.78 15.83
CA PRO A 76 7.07 -5.21 14.73
C PRO A 76 7.27 -6.21 13.58
N VAL A 77 7.27 -5.70 12.35
CA VAL A 77 7.46 -6.49 11.12
C VAL A 77 8.71 -7.38 11.23
N ALA A 78 9.84 -6.83 11.66
CA ALA A 78 11.09 -7.59 11.80
C ALA A 78 11.04 -8.69 12.88
N GLU A 79 10.20 -8.52 13.92
CA GLU A 79 10.04 -9.51 14.98
C GLU A 79 9.20 -10.69 14.49
N MET A 80 8.04 -10.41 13.90
CA MET A 80 7.16 -11.44 13.35
C MET A 80 7.77 -12.15 12.14
N GLN A 81 8.63 -11.49 11.37
CA GLN A 81 9.37 -12.12 10.27
C GLN A 81 10.16 -13.35 10.72
N LYS A 82 10.63 -13.39 11.98
CA LYS A 82 11.38 -14.52 12.54
C LYS A 82 10.54 -15.81 12.58
N GLU A 83 9.22 -15.69 12.61
CA GLU A 83 8.31 -16.84 12.58
C GLU A 83 8.34 -17.58 11.23
N LEU A 84 8.77 -16.92 10.15
CA LEU A 84 8.94 -17.52 8.81
C LEU A 84 10.19 -18.43 8.71
N LYS A 85 11.01 -18.50 9.77
CA LYS A 85 12.16 -19.41 9.90
C LYS A 85 13.13 -19.31 8.72
N ASN A 86 13.15 -20.34 7.87
CA ASN A 86 14.08 -20.50 6.75
C ASN A 86 13.50 -19.98 5.42
N ILE A 87 12.28 -19.45 5.41
CA ILE A 87 11.65 -18.91 4.20
C ILE A 87 12.31 -17.57 3.87
N LYS A 88 12.76 -17.43 2.63
CA LYS A 88 13.37 -16.19 2.15
C LYS A 88 12.30 -15.12 1.97
N VAL A 89 12.51 -13.97 2.61
CA VAL A 89 11.65 -12.79 2.49
C VAL A 89 12.31 -11.76 1.58
N TYR A 90 11.58 -11.30 0.57
CA TYR A 90 12.04 -10.32 -0.41
C TYR A 90 11.63 -8.89 -0.06
N SER A 91 10.44 -8.73 0.52
CA SER A 91 9.94 -7.46 1.02
C SER A 91 9.08 -7.69 2.25
N ALA A 92 9.03 -6.70 3.14
CA ALA A 92 8.28 -6.77 4.39
C ALA A 92 7.69 -5.39 4.71
N ALA A 93 6.42 -5.33 5.07
CA ALA A 93 5.73 -4.09 5.40
C ALA A 93 4.55 -4.36 6.34
N ASN A 94 4.18 -3.37 7.16
CA ASN A 94 2.91 -3.37 7.86
C ASN A 94 1.87 -2.65 6.98
N LYS A 95 0.74 -3.29 6.69
CA LYS A 95 -0.33 -2.79 5.82
C LYS A 95 -1.69 -2.96 6.46
N ASN A 96 -2.61 -2.03 6.18
CA ASN A 96 -4.02 -2.17 6.49
C ASN A 96 -4.70 -3.08 5.46
N ASP A 97 -5.66 -3.91 5.86
CA ASP A 97 -6.46 -4.75 4.96
C ASP A 97 -7.58 -4.03 4.21
N GLY A 98 -7.79 -2.75 4.50
CA GLY A 98 -8.80 -1.90 3.85
C GLY A 98 -10.24 -2.26 4.22
N MET A 99 -10.45 -3.23 5.11
CA MET A 99 -11.80 -3.67 5.47
C MET A 99 -12.41 -2.72 6.50
N MET A 100 -13.70 -2.44 6.33
CA MET A 100 -14.48 -1.71 7.34
C MET A 100 -14.64 -2.59 8.58
N ARG A 101 -14.26 -2.05 9.75
CA ARG A 101 -14.30 -2.75 11.04
C ARG A 101 -15.17 -2.00 12.04
N ILE A 102 -15.72 -2.74 13.00
CA ILE A 102 -16.45 -2.15 14.11
C ILE A 102 -15.49 -1.37 15.02
N GLN A 103 -15.83 -0.12 15.30
CA GLN A 103 -14.98 0.82 16.03
C GLN A 103 -15.23 0.73 17.55
N VAL A 104 -14.96 -0.44 18.14
CA VAL A 104 -15.01 -0.65 19.59
C VAL A 104 -13.64 -1.04 20.13
N CYS A 105 -13.31 -0.56 21.33
CA CYS A 105 -12.03 -0.89 21.97
C CYS A 105 -11.85 -2.41 22.12
N GLY A 106 -10.64 -2.89 21.87
CA GLY A 106 -10.31 -4.31 21.94
C GLY A 106 -10.59 -5.11 20.66
N SER A 107 -11.22 -4.52 19.64
CA SER A 107 -11.33 -5.14 18.31
C SER A 107 -10.03 -5.02 17.52
N PRO A 108 -9.75 -5.90 16.53
CA PRO A 108 -8.60 -5.76 15.64
C PRO A 108 -8.62 -4.46 14.84
N THR A 109 -7.45 -3.88 14.59
CA THR A 109 -7.31 -2.64 13.79
C THR A 109 -7.35 -2.89 12.28
N GLY A 110 -7.11 -4.13 11.84
CA GLY A 110 -6.91 -4.46 10.43
C GLY A 110 -5.47 -4.25 9.94
N GLN A 111 -4.54 -3.92 10.84
CA GLN A 111 -3.11 -3.90 10.52
C GLN A 111 -2.53 -5.31 10.46
N ASN A 112 -1.75 -5.56 9.42
CA ASN A 112 -1.15 -6.85 9.11
C ASN A 112 0.31 -6.67 8.72
N ASN A 113 1.17 -7.55 9.21
CA ASN A 113 2.53 -7.65 8.69
C ASN A 113 2.50 -8.55 7.45
N VAL A 114 2.90 -7.99 6.31
CA VAL A 114 2.87 -8.59 4.99
C VAL A 114 4.31 -8.83 4.51
N TYR A 115 4.56 -10.02 3.99
CA TYR A 115 5.87 -10.48 3.53
C TYR A 115 5.76 -11.03 2.11
N GLU A 116 6.68 -10.67 1.24
CA GLU A 116 6.82 -11.26 -0.08
C GLU A 116 7.79 -12.43 -0.02
N ILE A 117 7.33 -13.61 -0.46
CA ILE A 117 8.05 -14.88 -0.45
C ILE A 117 7.93 -15.57 -1.81
N ASP A 118 8.72 -16.63 -2.04
CA ASP A 118 8.54 -17.47 -3.23
C ASP A 118 7.23 -18.27 -3.13
N ARG A 119 6.50 -18.44 -4.25
CA ARG A 119 5.21 -19.18 -4.26
C ARG A 119 5.36 -20.61 -3.74
N LYS A 120 6.51 -21.25 -3.97
CA LYS A 120 6.82 -22.61 -3.48
C LYS A 120 6.76 -22.73 -1.95
N ASP A 121 6.98 -21.63 -1.22
CA ASP A 121 7.03 -21.61 0.24
C ASP A 121 5.68 -21.23 0.87
N LEU A 122 4.65 -20.98 0.06
CA LEU A 122 3.31 -20.59 0.53
C LEU A 122 2.73 -21.59 1.51
N GLU A 123 2.77 -22.89 1.18
CA GLU A 123 2.21 -23.93 2.05
C GLU A 123 2.95 -24.00 3.40
N ALA A 124 4.28 -23.80 3.39
CA ALA A 124 5.08 -23.76 4.60
C ALA A 124 4.73 -22.54 5.46
N ALA A 125 4.55 -21.36 4.85
CA ALA A 125 4.10 -20.15 5.54
C ALA A 125 2.70 -20.33 6.15
N VAL A 126 1.77 -20.98 5.44
CA VAL A 126 0.42 -21.28 5.94
C VAL A 126 0.46 -22.20 7.15
N LYS A 127 1.32 -23.23 7.15
CA LYS A 127 1.54 -24.09 8.32
C LYS A 127 2.09 -23.33 9.54
N LEU A 128 2.75 -22.20 9.32
CA LEU A 128 3.25 -21.30 10.37
C LEU A 128 2.19 -20.27 10.82
N GLY A 129 0.97 -20.32 10.27
CA GLY A 129 -0.15 -19.45 10.64
C GLY A 129 -0.28 -18.17 9.81
N PHE A 130 0.46 -18.05 8.71
CA PHE A 130 0.30 -16.97 7.75
C PHE A 130 -0.84 -17.28 6.77
N LYS A 131 -1.37 -16.25 6.10
CA LYS A 131 -2.39 -16.36 5.06
C LYS A 131 -1.91 -15.67 3.79
N GLU A 132 -2.37 -16.11 2.61
CA GLU A 132 -2.06 -15.40 1.36
C GLU A 132 -2.72 -14.02 1.37
N TRP A 133 -1.95 -12.99 1.01
CA TRP A 133 -2.38 -11.61 0.97
C TRP A 133 -2.85 -11.27 -0.44
N THR A 134 -4.17 -11.08 -0.60
CA THR A 134 -4.83 -10.83 -1.88
C THR A 134 -5.31 -9.39 -2.06
N VAL A 135 -4.91 -8.50 -1.15
CA VAL A 135 -5.24 -7.07 -1.18
C VAL A 135 -4.08 -6.33 -1.86
N ASP A 136 -4.34 -5.43 -2.81
CA ASP A 136 -3.28 -4.74 -3.56
C ASP A 136 -2.71 -3.52 -2.82
#